data_AF-A0A1R0GYL1-F1
#
_entry.id   AF-A0A1R0GYL1-F1
#
_cell.length_a   1.000
_cell.length_b   1.000
_cell.length_c   1.000
_cell.angle_alpha   90.00
_cell.angle_beta   90.00
_cell.angle_gamma   90.00
#
_symmetry.space_group_name_H-M   'P 1'
#
loop_
_entity.id
_entity.type
_entity.pdbx_description
1 polymer ?
#
loop_
_entity_poly.entity_id
_entity_poly.type
_entity_poly.pdbx_seq_one_letter_code
_entity_poly.pdbx_strand_id
1 'polypeptide(L)'
;MVANRVNYELTGRNIGDPDDSLDLVGFKTGDESKAEDSNIITFCTMGILLKYMESDPLIEDIGVVIVDEIQERSKEGSVCGFNERHSRE
;
A
#
# COMPACT_ATOMS: atom_id res chain seq x y z
N MET A 1 3.81 4.90 -12.54
CA MET A 1 4.06 4.43 -11.16
C MET A 1 3.61 2.98 -11.04
N VAL A 2 4.18 2.18 -10.13
CA VAL A 2 3.81 0.75 -9.97
C VAL A 2 2.34 0.60 -9.55
N ALA A 3 1.86 1.44 -8.62
CA ALA A 3 0.46 1.48 -8.18
C ALA A 3 -0.54 1.50 -9.36
N ASN A 4 -0.34 2.41 -10.33
CA ASN A 4 -1.23 2.51 -11.50
C ASN A 4 -1.24 1.24 -12.37
N ARG A 5 -0.10 0.53 -12.47
CA ARG A 5 -0.02 -0.72 -13.21
C ARG A 5 -0.79 -1.83 -12.51
N VAL A 6 -0.66 -1.93 -11.18
CA VAL A 6 -1.39 -2.92 -10.38
C VAL A 6 -2.89 -2.61 -10.33
N ASN A 7 -3.28 -1.34 -10.24
CA ASN A 7 -4.69 -0.94 -10.35
C ASN A 7 -5.29 -1.38 -11.69
N TYR A 8 -4.57 -1.14 -12.80
CA TYR A 8 -5.01 -1.54 -14.13
C TYR A 8 -5.12 -3.07 -14.29
N GLU A 9 -4.22 -3.84 -13.66
CA GLU A 9 -4.29 -5.31 -13.67
C GLU A 9 -5.42 -5.87 -12.77
N LEU A 10 -5.88 -5.13 -11.77
CA LEU A 10 -6.99 -5.52 -10.88
C LEU A 10 -8.37 -5.02 -11.35
N THR A 11 -8.45 -3.85 -11.97
CA THR A 11 -9.71 -3.14 -12.29
C THR A 11 -9.94 -2.89 -13.78
N GLY A 12 -8.89 -2.99 -14.62
CA GLY A 12 -8.91 -2.52 -16.00
C GLY A 12 -8.83 -1.00 -16.17
N ARG A 13 -8.57 -0.23 -15.10
CA ARG A 13 -8.56 1.24 -15.07
C ARG A 13 -7.27 1.84 -14.52
N ASN A 14 -7.00 3.08 -14.91
CA ASN A 14 -5.94 3.90 -14.32
C ASN A 14 -6.45 4.56 -13.03
N ILE A 15 -5.53 4.81 -12.10
CA ILE A 15 -5.82 5.55 -10.87
C ILE A 15 -6.21 6.98 -11.25
N GLY A 16 -7.42 7.40 -10.86
CA GLY A 16 -7.99 8.69 -11.30
C GLY A 16 -8.57 8.72 -12.71
N ASP A 17 -8.92 7.57 -13.30
CA ASP A 17 -10.07 7.52 -14.22
C ASP A 17 -11.33 8.08 -13.48
N PRO A 18 -12.36 8.62 -14.16
CA PRO A 18 -13.32 9.58 -13.59
C PRO A 18 -14.33 9.06 -12.54
N ASP A 19 -14.08 7.89 -11.94
CA ASP A 19 -14.73 7.37 -10.74
C ASP A 19 -13.66 6.69 -9.88
N ASP A 20 -12.91 7.49 -9.12
CA ASP A 20 -11.80 7.04 -8.29
C ASP A 20 -12.23 6.32 -7.02
N SER A 21 -13.54 6.30 -6.70
CA SER A 21 -14.10 5.39 -5.71
C SER A 21 -13.89 3.91 -6.06
N LEU A 22 -13.67 3.62 -7.35
CA LEU A 22 -13.43 2.29 -7.90
C LEU A 22 -11.93 1.94 -8.04
N ASP A 23 -11.02 2.81 -7.58
CA ASP A 23 -9.61 2.47 -7.47
C ASP A 23 -9.39 1.51 -6.29
N LEU A 24 -8.76 0.36 -6.57
CA LEU A 24 -8.43 -0.64 -5.55
C LEU A 24 -7.02 -0.44 -4.98
N VAL A 25 -6.21 0.40 -5.62
CA VAL A 25 -4.80 0.62 -5.29
C VAL A 25 -4.51 2.11 -5.11
N GLY A 26 -4.20 2.48 -3.87
CA GLY A 26 -3.73 3.83 -3.52
C GLY A 26 -2.20 3.91 -3.46
N PHE A 27 -1.68 5.13 -3.31
CA PHE A 27 -0.28 5.36 -2.99
C PHE A 27 -0.04 6.60 -2.11
N LYS A 28 0.98 6.52 -1.25
CA LYS A 28 1.42 7.59 -0.35
C LYS A 28 2.95 7.75 -0.40
N THR A 29 3.42 8.92 -0.84
CA THR A 29 4.85 9.28 -0.91
C THR A 29 5.12 10.59 -0.17
N GLY A 30 6.35 11.11 -0.22
CA GLY A 30 6.69 12.38 0.41
C GLY A 30 6.05 13.60 -0.26
N ASP A 31 5.91 13.56 -1.59
CA ASP A 31 5.48 14.70 -2.41
C ASP A 31 4.03 14.55 -2.95
N GLU A 32 3.51 13.31 -3.01
CA GLU A 32 2.19 12.98 -3.56
C GLU A 32 1.51 11.89 -2.75
N SER A 33 0.20 12.06 -2.49
CA SER A 33 -0.67 11.07 -1.84
C SER A 33 -2.01 11.03 -2.57
N LYS A 34 -2.37 9.87 -3.12
CA LYS A 34 -3.71 9.55 -3.60
C LYS A 34 -4.08 8.18 -3.06
N ALA A 35 -4.82 8.17 -1.96
CA ALA A 35 -5.17 6.96 -1.23
C ALA A 35 -6.43 7.18 -0.38
N GLU A 36 -7.46 6.41 -0.71
CA GLU A 36 -8.82 6.48 -0.17
C GLU A 36 -9.12 5.24 0.70
N ASP A 37 -10.12 5.33 1.57
CA ASP A 37 -10.55 4.22 2.46
C ASP A 37 -11.08 2.98 1.68
N SER A 38 -11.36 3.11 0.38
CA SER A 38 -11.72 2.01 -0.51
C SER A 38 -10.52 1.19 -1.03
N ASN A 39 -9.29 1.70 -0.90
CA ASN A 39 -8.11 1.05 -1.48
C ASN A 39 -7.66 -0.15 -0.63
N ILE A 40 -7.73 -1.35 -1.21
CA ILE A 40 -7.31 -2.60 -0.56
C ILE A 40 -5.78 -2.83 -0.61
N ILE A 41 -5.05 -2.05 -1.40
CA ILE A 41 -3.58 -2.02 -1.44
C ILE A 41 -3.14 -0.55 -1.40
N THR A 42 -2.19 -0.21 -0.52
CA THR A 42 -1.52 1.10 -0.56
C THR A 42 -0.03 0.91 -0.81
N PHE A 43 0.48 1.44 -1.92
CA PHE A 43 1.93 1.55 -2.13
C PHE A 43 2.48 2.74 -1.34
N CYS A 44 3.57 2.55 -0.60
CA CYS A 44 4.22 3.68 0.07
C CYS A 44 5.74 3.58 0.07
N THR A 45 6.41 4.70 0.29
CA THR A 45 7.85 4.70 0.57
C THR A 45 8.11 4.35 2.04
N MET A 46 9.30 3.79 2.32
CA MET A 46 9.83 3.55 3.66
C MET A 46 9.45 4.64 4.68
N GLY A 47 9.78 5.90 4.38
CA GLY A 47 9.60 7.02 5.30
C GLY A 47 8.14 7.43 5.57
N ILE A 48 7.17 6.86 4.84
CA ILE A 48 5.74 6.95 5.17
C ILE A 48 5.33 5.79 6.08
N LEU A 49 5.77 4.56 5.75
CA LEU A 49 5.53 3.38 6.58
C LEU A 49 6.11 3.51 7.99
N LEU A 50 7.37 3.98 8.13
CA LEU A 50 7.99 4.18 9.44
C LEU A 50 7.21 5.19 10.28
N LYS A 51 6.73 6.30 9.70
CA LYS A 51 5.89 7.27 10.40
C LYS A 51 4.53 6.72 10.81
N TYR A 52 3.94 5.84 9.99
CA TYR A 52 2.74 5.11 10.36
C TYR A 52 3.02 4.20 11.57
N MET A 53 4.11 3.43 11.53
CA MET A 53 4.56 2.57 12.64
C MET A 53 5.01 3.32 13.91
N GLU A 54 5.44 4.59 13.79
CA GLU A 54 5.68 5.48 14.93
C GLU A 54 4.37 5.93 15.61
N SER A 55 3.27 6.01 14.86
CA SER A 55 1.93 6.35 15.38
C SER A 55 1.09 5.16 15.83
N ASP A 56 1.19 4.03 15.11
CA ASP A 56 0.62 2.73 15.46
C ASP A 56 1.69 1.64 15.28
N PRO A 57 2.39 1.24 16.36
CA PRO A 57 3.41 0.18 16.32
C PRO A 57 2.84 -1.24 16.14
N LEU A 58 1.52 -1.45 16.27
CA LEU A 58 0.87 -2.74 16.08
C LEU A 58 0.30 -2.89 14.67
N ILE A 59 0.07 -1.77 13.99
CA ILE A 59 -0.40 -1.66 12.61
C ILE A 59 -1.79 -2.32 12.44
N GLU A 60 -2.70 -2.12 13.40
CA GLU A 60 -3.88 -2.97 13.61
C GLU A 60 -4.86 -3.01 12.42
N ASP A 61 -5.02 -1.89 11.71
CA ASP A 61 -5.86 -1.80 10.50
C ASP A 61 -5.23 -2.48 9.27
N ILE A 62 -3.90 -2.66 9.27
CA ILE A 62 -3.14 -3.20 8.15
C ILE A 62 -2.80 -4.66 8.43
N GLY A 63 -3.66 -5.55 7.95
CA GLY A 63 -3.36 -6.99 7.96
C GLY A 63 -2.05 -7.35 7.24
N VAL A 64 -1.53 -6.45 6.37
CA VAL A 64 -0.19 -6.37 5.72
C VAL A 64 -0.17 -5.32 4.57
N VAL A 65 1.02 -4.90 4.09
CA VAL A 65 1.26 -4.35 2.72
C VAL A 65 2.10 -5.37 1.88
N ILE A 66 2.90 -5.01 0.85
CA ILE A 66 3.83 -5.94 0.13
C ILE A 66 5.29 -5.39 0.10
N VAL A 67 6.33 -6.17 0.49
CA VAL A 67 7.74 -5.68 0.59
C VAL A 67 8.44 -5.70 -0.76
N ASP A 68 9.15 -4.61 -1.08
CA ASP A 68 10.06 -4.54 -2.23
C ASP A 68 11.42 -3.91 -1.87
N GLU A 69 12.43 -4.17 -2.70
CA GLU A 69 13.79 -3.61 -2.65
C GLU A 69 14.55 -3.74 -1.31
N ILE A 70 14.42 -4.88 -0.59
CA ILE A 70 15.44 -5.27 0.40
C ILE A 70 16.70 -5.74 -0.35
N GLN A 71 17.49 -4.79 -0.84
CA GLN A 71 18.86 -5.06 -1.24
C GLN A 71 19.73 -5.20 0.00
N GLU A 72 20.53 -6.26 0.06
CA GLU A 72 21.50 -6.43 1.14
C GLU A 72 22.42 -5.19 1.22
N ARG A 73 22.43 -4.53 2.39
CA ARG A 73 23.40 -3.48 2.82
C ARG A 73 23.06 -1.99 2.59
N SER A 74 21.82 -1.53 2.88
CA SER A 74 21.51 -0.09 3.04
C SER A 74 20.55 0.29 4.19
N LYS A 75 20.76 -0.26 5.40
CA LYS A 75 20.22 0.15 6.72
C LYS A 75 18.70 0.23 6.99
N GLU A 76 17.86 0.56 6.03
CA GLU A 76 16.40 0.69 6.21
C GLU A 76 15.70 -0.24 5.21
N GLY A 77 15.20 -1.39 5.68
CA GLY A 77 14.52 -2.40 4.86
C GLY A 77 13.00 -2.38 5.06
N SER A 78 12.23 -2.25 3.97
CA SER A 78 10.78 -2.05 3.99
C SER A 78 10.03 -3.24 4.63
N VAL A 79 8.86 -3.03 5.26
CA VAL A 79 8.14 -4.05 6.06
C VAL A 79 6.70 -4.27 5.62
N CYS A 80 6.35 -5.52 5.23
CA CYS A 80 5.05 -5.92 4.70
C CYS A 80 4.87 -7.48 4.56
N GLY A 81 3.80 -7.97 3.89
CA GLY A 81 3.54 -9.41 3.58
C GLY A 81 2.35 -9.67 2.60
N PHE A 82 1.30 -10.43 2.99
CA PHE A 82 0.03 -10.70 2.26
C PHE A 82 -1.11 -11.12 3.22
N ASN A 83 -2.39 -10.75 2.98
CA ASN A 83 -3.50 -10.95 3.94
C ASN A 83 -4.46 -12.09 3.51
N GLU A 84 -4.33 -13.27 4.11
CA GLU A 84 -5.29 -14.37 3.95
C GLU A 84 -6.43 -14.29 4.98
N ARG A 85 -7.62 -13.84 4.55
CA ARG A 85 -8.85 -13.96 5.36
C ARG A 85 -9.33 -15.41 5.46
N HIS A 86 -8.76 -16.15 6.40
CA HIS A 86 -9.33 -17.40 6.90
C HIS A 86 -10.57 -17.09 7.76
N SER A 87 -11.77 -17.22 7.18
CA SER A 87 -13.01 -17.22 7.96
C SER A 87 -13.00 -18.36 8.98
N ARG A 88 -13.27 -18.04 10.25
CA ARG A 88 -13.59 -19.02 11.30
C ARG A 88 -14.83 -18.54 12.05
N GLU A 89 -15.74 -19.50 12.22
CA GLU A 89 -17.01 -19.44 12.98
C GLU A 89 -18.11 -18.55 12.38
#